data_AF-A0A268TYX4-F1
#
_entry.id   AF-A0A268TYX4-F1
#
_cell.length_a   1.000
_cell.length_b   1.000
_cell.length_c   1.000
_cell.angle_alpha   90.00
_cell.angle_beta   90.00
_cell.angle_gamma   90.00
#
_symmetry.space_group_name_H-M   'P 1'
#
loop_
_entity.id
_entity.type
_entity.pdbx_description
1 polymer ?
#
loop_
_entity_poly.entity_id
_entity_poly.type
_entity_poly.pdbx_seq_one_letter_code
_entity_poly.pdbx_strand_id
1 'polypeptide(L)'
;MTITVNPYLMILVFIVFIATLYCLNIWLYKPIFSFMDNRNASIAQDMQSIQNNMQETIEIDREIKQILENARLESLQIIEQATNEAKTAYEAKIMKKKTESLAKLEEFLSNLQIEKIDLKNQLLEKMPDFEKSLKLKISQI
;
A
#
# COMPACT_ATOMS: atom_id res chain seq x y z
N MET A 1 5.35 -97.21 -32.76
CA MET A 1 6.05 -96.80 -31.53
C MET A 1 5.03 -96.71 -30.42
N THR A 2 5.00 -97.67 -29.50
CA THR A 2 4.13 -97.63 -28.33
C THR A 2 4.66 -96.54 -27.40
N ILE A 3 3.88 -95.48 -27.19
CA ILE A 3 4.20 -94.44 -26.22
C ILE A 3 4.03 -95.07 -24.84
N THR A 4 5.13 -95.52 -24.25
CA THR A 4 5.16 -95.98 -22.86
C THR A 4 5.12 -94.73 -21.99
N VAL A 5 3.99 -94.52 -21.31
CA VAL A 5 3.84 -93.41 -20.36
C VAL A 5 4.81 -93.65 -19.21
N ASN A 6 5.83 -92.82 -19.10
CA ASN A 6 6.78 -92.88 -18.00
C ASN A 6 6.29 -91.95 -16.87
N PRO A 7 5.71 -92.48 -15.78
CA PRO A 7 5.15 -91.68 -14.70
C PRO A 7 6.20 -90.82 -13.98
N TYR A 8 7.47 -91.25 -13.98
CA TYR A 8 8.57 -90.48 -13.40
C TYR A 8 8.84 -89.19 -14.19
N LEU A 9 8.79 -89.28 -15.52
CA LEU A 9 9.02 -88.14 -16.41
C LEU A 9 7.87 -87.14 -16.31
N MET A 10 6.63 -87.62 -16.12
CA MET A 10 5.45 -86.79 -15.88
C MET A 10 5.55 -86.02 -14.56
N ILE A 11 5.99 -86.69 -13.48
CA ILE A 11 6.21 -86.03 -12.17
C ILE A 11 7.32 -84.99 -12.26
N LEU A 12 8.41 -85.28 -12.96
CA LEU A 12 9.51 -84.33 -13.16
C LEU A 12 9.05 -83.09 -13.92
N VAL A 13 8.30 -83.25 -15.03
CA VAL A 13 7.73 -82.13 -15.79
C VAL A 13 6.75 -81.32 -14.93
N PHE A 14 5.93 -81.98 -14.10
CA PHE A 14 5.01 -81.32 -13.18
C PHE A 14 5.76 -80.48 -12.13
N ILE A 15 6.82 -81.00 -11.53
CA ILE A 15 7.66 -80.27 -10.57
C ILE A 15 8.32 -79.06 -11.25
N VAL A 16 8.88 -79.24 -12.46
CA VAL A 16 9.48 -78.14 -13.23
C VAL A 16 8.45 -77.08 -13.58
N PHE A 17 7.22 -77.47 -13.94
CA PHE A 17 6.12 -76.55 -14.22
C PHE A 17 5.69 -75.74 -12.99
N ILE A 18 5.58 -76.37 -11.82
CA ILE A 18 5.28 -75.66 -10.57
C ILE A 18 6.43 -74.72 -10.19
N ALA A 19 7.68 -75.15 -10.36
CA ALA A 19 8.85 -74.31 -10.10
C ALA A 19 8.90 -73.09 -11.02
N THR A 20 8.58 -73.23 -12.32
CA THR A 20 8.52 -72.10 -13.24
C THR A 20 7.36 -71.16 -12.96
N LEU A 21 6.18 -71.68 -12.59
CA LEU A 21 5.06 -70.84 -12.12
C LEU A 21 5.42 -70.03 -10.87
N TYR A 22 6.11 -70.65 -9.91
CA TYR A 22 6.57 -69.96 -8.71
C TYR A 22 7.58 -68.86 -9.03
N CYS A 23 8.56 -69.16 -9.90
CA CYS A 23 9.53 -68.18 -10.38
C CYS A 23 8.83 -67.00 -11.07
N LEU A 24 7.84 -67.28 -11.93
CA LEU A 24 7.09 -66.26 -12.66
C LEU A 24 6.26 -65.36 -11.74
N ASN A 25 5.66 -65.92 -10.69
CA ASN A 25 4.91 -65.15 -9.67
C ASN A 25 5.78 -64.07 -9.01
N ILE A 26 7.00 -64.45 -8.63
CA ILE A 26 7.94 -63.53 -7.97
C ILE A 26 8.50 -62.53 -8.97
N TRP A 27 8.88 -62.99 -10.16
CA TRP A 27 9.69 -62.20 -11.08
C TRP A 27 8.88 -61.32 -12.03
N LEU A 28 7.63 -61.67 -12.32
CA LEU A 28 6.79 -60.93 -13.25
C LEU A 28 5.54 -60.35 -12.60
N TYR A 29 4.73 -61.17 -11.92
CA TYR A 29 3.43 -60.71 -11.44
C TYR A 29 3.57 -59.63 -10.36
N LYS A 30 4.38 -59.88 -9.32
CA LYS A 30 4.63 -58.87 -8.27
C LYS A 30 5.15 -57.52 -8.80
N PRO A 31 6.20 -57.46 -9.63
CA PRO A 31 6.68 -56.17 -10.13
C PRO A 31 5.69 -55.48 -11.07
N ILE A 32 4.92 -56.23 -11.88
CA ILE A 32 3.87 -55.64 -12.74
C ILE A 32 2.77 -54.99 -11.90
N PHE A 33 2.26 -55.67 -10.87
CA PHE A 33 1.25 -55.09 -9.99
C PHE A 33 1.77 -53.86 -9.25
N SER A 34 2.99 -53.94 -8.70
CA SER A 34 3.62 -52.79 -8.05
C SER A 34 3.81 -51.60 -9.00
N PHE A 35 4.13 -51.84 -10.28
CA PHE A 35 4.25 -50.77 -11.27
C PHE A 35 2.89 -50.14 -11.59
N MET A 36 1.84 -50.95 -11.73
CA MET A 36 0.47 -50.45 -11.93
C MET A 36 0.01 -49.59 -10.75
N ASP A 37 0.26 -50.04 -9.52
CA ASP A 37 -0.11 -49.32 -8.30
C ASP A 37 0.66 -48.00 -8.18
N ASN A 38 1.98 -48.02 -8.43
CA ASN A 38 2.81 -46.81 -8.41
C ASN A 38 2.36 -45.80 -9.48
N ARG A 39 2.01 -46.27 -10.68
CA ARG A 39 1.50 -45.40 -11.74
C ARG A 39 0.17 -44.77 -11.34
N ASN A 40 -0.75 -45.56 -10.78
CA ASN A 40 -2.04 -45.04 -10.33
C ASN A 40 -1.88 -44.02 -9.19
N ALA A 41 -0.98 -44.29 -8.25
CA ALA A 41 -0.65 -43.37 -7.16
C ALA A 41 -0.05 -42.06 -7.67
N SER A 42 0.90 -42.13 -8.61
CA SER A 42 1.50 -40.95 -9.24
C SER A 42 0.44 -40.10 -9.95
N ILE A 43 -0.44 -40.72 -10.75
CA ILE A 43 -1.51 -39.99 -11.46
C ILE A 43 -2.46 -39.30 -10.47
N ALA A 44 -2.83 -39.99 -9.38
CA ALA A 44 -3.67 -39.40 -8.33
C ALA A 44 -2.98 -38.22 -7.64
N GLN A 45 -1.69 -38.35 -7.33
CA GLN A 45 -0.89 -37.28 -6.73
C GLN A 45 -0.73 -36.08 -7.67
N ASP A 46 -0.47 -36.32 -8.95
CA ASP A 46 -0.34 -35.28 -9.96
C ASP A 46 -1.66 -34.53 -10.12
N MET A 47 -2.79 -35.25 -10.17
CA MET A 47 -4.13 -34.65 -10.22
C MET A 47 -4.42 -33.79 -9.00
N GLN A 48 -4.12 -34.29 -7.80
CA GLN A 48 -4.31 -33.54 -6.55
C GLN A 48 -3.41 -32.29 -6.51
N SER A 49 -2.17 -32.41 -6.98
CA SER A 49 -1.22 -31.29 -7.03
C SER A 49 -1.70 -30.22 -8.01
N ILE A 50 -2.23 -30.60 -9.18
CA ILE A 50 -2.83 -29.67 -10.14
C ILE A 50 -4.03 -28.95 -9.51
N GLN A 51 -4.93 -29.67 -8.84
CA GLN A 51 -6.07 -29.08 -8.16
C GLN A 51 -5.66 -28.08 -7.07
N ASN A 52 -4.72 -28.47 -6.21
CA ASN A 52 -4.20 -27.60 -5.15
C ASN A 52 -3.53 -26.35 -5.73
N ASN A 53 -2.69 -26.50 -6.75
CA ASN A 53 -2.01 -25.38 -7.39
C ASN A 53 -2.99 -24.42 -8.07
N MET A 54 -4.05 -24.93 -8.70
CA MET A 54 -5.11 -24.08 -9.26
C MET A 54 -5.83 -23.30 -8.16
N GLN A 55 -6.16 -23.95 -7.05
CA GLN A 55 -6.82 -23.29 -5.93
C GLN A 55 -5.92 -22.23 -5.28
N GLU A 56 -4.64 -22.54 -5.07
CA GLU A 56 -3.65 -21.59 -4.57
C GLU A 56 -3.50 -20.39 -5.50
N THR A 57 -3.50 -20.60 -6.83
CA THR A 57 -3.44 -19.51 -7.81
C THR A 57 -4.67 -18.60 -7.71
N ILE A 58 -5.87 -19.16 -7.54
CA ILE A 58 -7.11 -18.39 -7.37
C ILE A 58 -7.07 -17.57 -6.08
N GLU A 59 -6.58 -18.16 -4.98
CA GLU A 59 -6.45 -17.46 -3.70
C GLU A 59 -5.42 -16.32 -3.80
N ILE A 60 -4.27 -16.55 -4.44
CA ILE A 60 -3.26 -15.51 -4.69
C ILE A 60 -3.86 -14.37 -5.52
N ASP A 61 -4.59 -14.68 -6.60
CA ASP A 61 -5.25 -13.66 -7.42
C ASP A 61 -6.30 -12.85 -6.62
N ARG A 62 -7.02 -13.52 -5.70
CA ARG A 62 -7.98 -12.86 -4.80
C ARG A 62 -7.25 -11.93 -3.83
N GLU A 63 -6.16 -12.37 -3.24
CA GLU A 63 -5.35 -11.58 -2.31
C GLU A 63 -4.73 -10.36 -3.01
N ILE A 64 -4.17 -10.53 -4.21
CA ILE A 64 -3.62 -9.43 -5.01
C ILE A 64 -4.70 -8.37 -5.27
N LYS A 65 -5.90 -8.79 -5.67
CA LYS A 65 -7.03 -7.86 -5.90
C LYS A 65 -7.42 -7.13 -4.62
N GLN A 66 -7.45 -7.83 -3.49
CA GLN A 66 -7.76 -7.24 -2.19
C GLN A 66 -6.71 -6.21 -1.78
N ILE A 67 -5.42 -6.53 -1.92
CA ILE A 67 -4.31 -5.63 -1.60
C ILE A 67 -4.37 -4.39 -2.50
N LEU A 68 -4.64 -4.57 -3.80
CA LEU A 68 -4.74 -3.45 -4.74
C LEU A 68 -5.90 -2.51 -4.41
N GLU A 69 -7.08 -3.07 -4.07
CA GLU A 69 -8.23 -2.27 -3.65
C GLU A 69 -7.98 -1.54 -2.33
N ASN A 70 -7.37 -2.20 -1.35
CA ASN A 70 -7.00 -1.57 -0.09
C ASN A 70 -5.99 -0.44 -0.30
N ALA A 71 -4.95 -0.66 -1.11
CA ALA A 71 -3.97 0.36 -1.44
C ALA A 71 -4.60 1.57 -2.16
N ARG A 72 -5.59 1.33 -3.03
CA ARG A 72 -6.37 2.42 -3.65
C ARG A 72 -7.16 3.21 -2.62
N LEU A 73 -7.87 2.54 -1.71
CA LEU A 73 -8.62 3.21 -0.65
C LEU A 73 -7.71 4.03 0.27
N GLU A 74 -6.59 3.46 0.70
CA GLU A 74 -5.59 4.17 1.50
C GLU A 74 -5.03 5.38 0.75
N SER A 75 -4.72 5.24 -0.54
CA SER A 75 -4.24 6.37 -1.35
C SER A 75 -5.24 7.52 -1.42
N LEU A 76 -6.53 7.20 -1.58
CA LEU A 76 -7.59 8.20 -1.60
C LEU A 76 -7.74 8.89 -0.25
N GLN A 77 -7.67 8.12 0.85
CA GLN A 77 -7.69 8.67 2.21
C GLN A 77 -6.51 9.60 2.48
N ILE A 78 -5.30 9.22 2.05
CA ILE A 78 -4.10 10.06 2.20
C ILE A 78 -4.26 11.36 1.41
N ILE A 79 -4.76 11.30 0.17
CA ILE A 79 -4.98 12.50 -0.65
C ILE A 79 -6.05 13.40 -0.02
N GLU A 80 -7.15 12.83 0.47
CA GLU A 80 -8.21 13.57 1.13
C GLU A 80 -7.71 14.24 2.41
N GLN A 81 -6.98 13.50 3.26
CA GLN A 81 -6.39 14.01 4.48
C GLN A 81 -5.40 15.14 4.18
N ALA A 82 -4.47 14.94 3.24
CA ALA A 82 -3.49 15.96 2.85
C ALA A 82 -4.17 17.22 2.30
N THR A 83 -5.24 17.06 1.51
CA THR A 83 -6.02 18.18 0.97
C THR A 83 -6.73 18.94 2.09
N ASN A 84 -7.32 18.24 3.05
CA ASN A 84 -8.04 18.84 4.16
C ASN A 84 -7.07 19.56 5.14
N GLU A 85 -5.92 18.94 5.43
CA GLU A 85 -4.86 19.55 6.22
C GLU A 85 -4.31 20.81 5.54
N ALA A 86 -4.04 20.75 4.22
CA ALA A 86 -3.60 21.91 3.46
C ALA A 86 -4.63 23.04 3.47
N LYS A 87 -5.92 22.71 3.33
CA LYS A 87 -7.02 23.69 3.40
C LYS A 87 -7.10 24.34 4.78
N THR A 88 -7.04 23.54 5.85
CA THR A 88 -7.09 24.04 7.23
C THR A 88 -5.87 24.91 7.55
N ALA A 89 -4.67 24.51 7.11
CA ALA A 89 -3.45 25.31 7.27
C ALA A 89 -3.53 26.64 6.49
N TYR A 90 -4.10 26.62 5.29
CA TYR A 90 -4.32 27.82 4.48
C TYR A 90 -5.30 28.78 5.16
N GLU A 91 -6.44 28.29 5.62
CA GLU A 91 -7.44 29.08 6.35
C GLU A 91 -6.86 29.67 7.63
N ALA A 92 -6.12 28.87 8.41
CA ALA A 92 -5.43 29.35 9.61
C ALA A 92 -4.41 30.46 9.28
N LYS A 93 -3.64 30.31 8.19
CA LYS A 93 -2.67 31.33 7.76
C LYS A 93 -3.35 32.62 7.30
N ILE A 94 -4.48 32.53 6.60
CA ILE A 94 -5.30 33.70 6.23
C ILE A 94 -5.83 34.38 7.47
N MET A 95 -6.44 33.65 8.41
CA MET A 95 -6.98 34.23 9.63
C MET A 95 -5.89 34.90 10.46
N LYS A 96 -4.72 34.27 10.58
CA LYS A 96 -3.55 34.87 11.25
C LYS A 96 -3.09 36.16 10.55
N LYS A 97 -2.99 36.16 9.22
CA LYS A 97 -2.62 37.37 8.47
C LYS A 97 -3.65 38.48 8.59
N LYS A 98 -4.94 38.14 8.60
CA LYS A 98 -6.03 39.09 8.78
C LYS A 98 -5.99 39.71 10.18
N THR A 99 -5.81 38.90 11.22
CA THR A 99 -5.70 39.39 12.61
C THR A 99 -4.46 40.24 12.81
N GLU A 100 -3.29 39.83 12.29
CA GLU A 100 -2.07 40.65 12.27
C GLU A 100 -2.29 41.99 11.56
N SER A 101 -2.98 41.99 10.41
CA SER A 101 -3.26 43.21 9.65
C SER A 101 -4.21 44.14 10.38
N LEU A 102 -5.23 43.61 11.06
CA LEU A 102 -6.15 44.40 11.86
C LEU A 102 -5.44 45.03 13.07
N ALA A 103 -4.60 44.26 13.76
CA ALA A 103 -3.80 44.77 14.88
C ALA A 103 -2.86 45.90 14.44
N LYS A 104 -2.17 45.75 13.30
CA LYS A 104 -1.33 46.82 12.73
C LYS A 104 -2.12 48.06 12.34
N LEU A 105 -3.33 47.88 11.83
CA LEU A 105 -4.19 49.00 11.47
C LEU A 105 -4.63 49.78 12.72
N GLU A 106 -5.00 49.07 13.79
CA GLU A 106 -5.35 49.67 15.07
C GLU A 106 -4.17 50.43 15.70
N GLU A 107 -2.97 49.82 15.68
CA GLU A 107 -1.73 50.48 16.11
C GLU A 107 -1.45 51.76 15.30
N PHE A 108 -1.57 51.69 13.98
CA PHE A 108 -1.38 52.84 13.09
C PHE A 108 -2.38 53.97 13.37
N LEU A 109 -3.66 53.64 13.59
CA LEU A 109 -4.68 54.64 13.95
C LEU A 109 -4.40 55.30 15.30
N SER A 110 -3.94 54.53 16.29
CA SER A 110 -3.52 55.07 17.58
C SER A 110 -2.34 56.04 17.44
N ASN A 111 -1.30 55.63 16.70
CA ASN A 111 -0.13 56.47 16.43
C ASN A 111 -0.49 57.77 15.68
N LEU A 112 -1.41 57.71 14.70
CA LEU A 112 -1.90 58.91 14.02
C LEU A 112 -2.63 59.88 14.95
N GLN A 113 -3.38 59.39 15.93
CA GLN A 113 -4.02 60.26 16.93
C GLN A 113 -2.96 60.95 17.80
N ILE A 114 -1.93 60.23 18.21
CA ILE A 114 -0.81 60.78 18.99
C ILE A 114 -0.05 61.82 18.18
N GLU A 115 0.35 61.50 16.94
CA GLU A 115 1.03 62.45 16.04
C GLU A 115 0.19 63.69 15.76
N LYS A 116 -1.14 63.56 15.61
CA LYS A 116 -2.02 64.71 15.42
C LYS A 116 -2.03 65.64 16.63
N ILE A 117 -2.05 65.07 17.85
CA ILE A 117 -2.00 65.84 19.09
C ILE A 117 -0.64 66.52 19.23
N ASP A 118 0.44 65.79 18.98
CA ASP A 118 1.81 66.31 19.04
C ASP A 118 2.03 67.44 18.03
N LEU A 119 1.64 67.25 16.77
CA LEU A 119 1.71 68.27 15.73
C LEU A 119 0.91 69.52 16.11
N LYS A 120 -0.28 69.37 16.69
CA LYS A 120 -1.10 70.50 17.16
C LYS A 120 -0.38 71.26 18.29
N ASN A 121 0.24 70.55 19.22
CA ASN A 121 1.00 71.17 20.31
C ASN A 121 2.23 71.91 19.78
N GLN A 122 2.99 71.31 18.86
CA GLN A 122 4.13 71.95 18.21
C GLN A 122 3.71 73.20 17.42
N LEU A 123 2.58 73.16 16.69
CA LEU A 123 2.03 74.32 15.99
C LEU A 123 1.68 75.45 16.94
N LEU A 124 1.04 75.15 18.07
CA LEU A 124 0.71 76.14 19.10
C LEU A 124 1.97 76.75 19.73
N GLU A 125 3.00 75.94 19.97
CA GLU A 125 4.28 76.40 20.51
C GLU A 125 5.04 77.31 19.53
N LYS A 126 4.99 77.02 18.22
CA LYS A 126 5.65 77.81 17.17
C LYS A 126 4.83 79.01 16.67
N MET A 127 3.54 79.09 17.02
CA MET A 127 2.66 80.19 16.62
C MET A 127 3.15 81.58 17.04
N PRO A 128 3.67 81.80 18.27
CA PRO A 128 4.21 83.10 18.70
C PRO A 128 5.46 83.52 17.94
N ASP A 129 6.33 82.56 17.58
CA ASP A 129 7.51 82.82 16.74
C ASP A 129 7.11 83.16 15.31
N PHE A 130 6.05 82.51 14.80
CA PHE A 130 5.46 82.84 13.52
C PHE A 130 4.82 84.25 13.52
N GLU A 131 4.09 84.63 14.57
CA GLU A 131 3.57 86.00 14.73
C GLU A 131 4.67 87.05 14.81
N LYS A 132 5.76 86.77 15.56
CA LYS A 132 6.92 87.66 15.62
C LYS A 132 7.56 87.83 14.24
N SER A 133 7.76 86.75 13.49
CA SER A 133 8.36 86.82 12.15
C SER A 133 7.44 87.51 11.13
N LEU A 134 6.12 87.33 11.24
CA LEU A 134 5.13 88.10 10.45
C LEU A 134 5.17 89.59 10.79
N LYS A 135 5.14 89.97 12.07
CA LYS A 135 5.24 91.38 12.48
C LYS A 135 6.54 92.02 12.01
N LEU A 136 7.66 91.31 12.12
CA LEU A 136 8.96 91.80 11.62
C LEU A 136 8.90 92.07 10.11
N LYS A 137 8.27 91.18 9.34
CA LYS A 137 8.21 91.31 7.88
C LYS A 137 7.18 92.34 7.40
N ILE A 138 6.06 92.50 8.11
CA ILE A 138 5.09 93.57 7.86
C ILE A 138 5.66 94.93 8.27
N SER A 139 6.48 95.02 9.32
CA SER A 139 7.15 96.27 9.72
C SER A 139 8.33 96.65 8.82
N GLN A 140 8.75 95.77 7.91
CA GLN A 140 9.76 96.00 6.88
C GLN A 140 9.17 96.42 5.53
N ILE A 141 7.83 96.49 5.43
CA ILE A 141 7.07 97.05 4.30
C ILE A 141 6.50 98.39 4.75
#